data_AF-B0XYW3-F1
#
_entry.id   AF-B0XYW3-F1
#
_cell.length_a   1.000
_cell.length_b   1.000
_cell.length_c   1.000
_cell.angle_alpha   90.00
_cell.angle_beta   90.00
_cell.angle_gamma   90.00
#
_symmetry.space_group_name_H-M   'P 1'
#
loop_
_entity.id
_entity.type
_entity.pdbx_description
1 polymer ?
#
loop_
_entity_poly.entity_id
_entity_poly.type
_entity_poly.pdbx_seq_one_letter_code
_entity_poly.pdbx_strand_id
1 'polypeptide(L)'
;MDAFFLNYHTSYPFVHEATFKAQFYEQVPRPHGQAWQILLNTILALGAWSIGDDNSDLDITFYQEARSHLQQVSVFETGNLTLILALLLLSNYAQKRNKPNTGWNFLGLAVRMAMSLGLHKEFPGWKISLLQREMRRRLWWGCVYIRQWCGENLWAAYPLTRGQCHGCETRSQHSRRGSHINDHRATH
;
A
#
# COMPACT_ATOMS: atom_id res chain seq x y z
N MET A 1 -1.28 14.42 16.44
CA MET A 1 -2.57 14.23 15.72
C MET A 1 -2.81 15.35 14.73
N ASP A 2 -2.75 16.62 15.13
CA ASP A 2 -3.00 17.76 14.21
C ASP A 2 -1.99 17.84 13.05
N ALA A 3 -0.73 17.47 13.27
CA ALA A 3 0.27 17.37 12.21
C ALA A 3 -0.14 16.42 11.06
N PHE A 4 -0.84 15.33 11.38
CA PHE A 4 -1.38 14.42 10.36
C PHE A 4 -2.46 15.11 9.51
N PHE A 5 -3.39 15.84 10.15
CA PHE A 5 -4.47 16.52 9.43
C PHE A 5 -3.98 17.74 8.63
N LEU A 6 -2.94 18.42 9.10
CA LEU A 6 -2.38 19.57 8.38
C LEU A 6 -1.59 19.15 7.14
N ASN A 7 -0.74 18.13 7.27
CA ASN A 7 0.21 17.78 6.21
C ASN A 7 -0.27 16.61 5.35
N TYR A 8 -0.88 15.61 5.97
CA TYR A 8 -1.19 14.34 5.32
C TYR A 8 -2.62 14.28 4.77
N HIS A 9 -3.60 14.81 5.50
CA HIS A 9 -5.00 14.84 5.06
C HIS A 9 -5.18 15.68 3.78
N THR A 10 -4.35 16.70 3.60
CA THR A 10 -4.29 17.52 2.37
C THR A 10 -3.95 16.68 1.14
N SER A 11 -3.09 15.68 1.28
CA SER A 11 -2.72 14.76 0.19
C SER A 11 -3.69 13.58 0.08
N TYR A 12 -4.29 13.16 1.19
CA TYR A 12 -5.10 11.95 1.28
C TYR A 12 -6.32 12.12 2.22
N PRO A 13 -7.42 12.73 1.74
CA PRO A 13 -8.61 13.01 2.56
C PRO A 13 -9.50 11.77 2.79
N PHE A 14 -8.90 10.66 3.19
CA PHE A 14 -9.57 9.38 3.45
C PHE A 14 -10.26 9.34 4.82
N VAL A 15 -9.68 10.02 5.81
CA VAL A 15 -10.20 10.07 7.20
C VAL A 15 -11.05 11.32 7.36
N HIS A 16 -12.31 11.20 7.80
CA HIS A 16 -13.10 12.38 8.15
C HIS A 16 -12.64 12.92 9.51
N GLU A 17 -11.94 14.07 9.49
CA GLU A 17 -11.32 14.66 10.68
C GLU A 17 -12.31 14.87 11.82
N ALA A 18 -13.45 15.50 11.56
CA ALA A 18 -14.42 15.82 12.60
C ALA A 18 -14.99 14.57 13.26
N THR A 19 -15.23 13.49 12.49
CA THR A 19 -15.71 12.23 13.06
C THR A 19 -14.63 11.56 13.91
N PHE A 20 -13.39 11.57 13.43
CA PHE A 20 -12.28 10.93 14.12
C PHE A 20 -11.92 11.68 15.41
N LYS A 21 -11.90 13.01 15.39
CA LYS A 21 -11.72 13.85 16.60
C LYS A 21 -12.86 13.66 17.59
N ALA A 22 -14.11 13.63 17.13
CA ALA A 22 -15.25 13.37 18.00
C ALA A 22 -15.19 11.97 18.66
N GLN A 23 -14.67 10.96 17.95
CA GLN A 23 -14.42 9.63 18.52
C GLN A 23 -13.24 9.60 19.51
N PHE A 24 -12.22 10.42 19.29
CA PHE A 24 -11.08 10.56 20.20
C PHE A 24 -11.47 11.25 21.51
N TYR A 25 -12.29 12.31 21.44
CA TYR A 25 -12.83 13.01 22.61
C TYR A 25 -14.06 12.32 23.23
N GLU A 26 -14.35 11.09 22.82
CA GLU A 26 -15.49 10.28 23.30
C GLU A 26 -16.87 10.94 23.15
N GLN A 27 -16.99 11.94 22.26
CA GLN A 27 -18.26 12.60 21.92
C GLN A 27 -19.16 11.69 21.05
N VAL A 28 -18.55 10.76 20.32
CA VAL A 28 -19.23 9.78 19.46
C VAL A 28 -18.75 8.37 19.86
N PRO A 29 -19.64 7.36 19.87
CA PRO A 29 -19.25 6.00 20.19
C PRO A 29 -18.12 5.50 19.28
N ARG A 30 -17.07 5.00 19.92
CA ARG A 30 -15.92 4.42 19.21
C ARG A 30 -16.35 3.13 18.50
N PRO A 31 -15.83 2.84 17.29
CA PRO A 31 -16.06 1.56 16.66
C PRO A 31 -15.55 0.45 17.58
N HIS A 32 -16.38 -0.54 17.88
CA HIS A 32 -16.01 -1.66 18.74
C HIS A 32 -14.85 -2.46 18.12
N GLY A 33 -13.86 -2.80 18.94
CA GLY A 33 -12.75 -3.69 18.58
C GLY A 33 -11.42 -2.98 18.30
N GLN A 34 -10.39 -3.79 18.07
CA GLN A 34 -9.00 -3.33 17.93
C GLN A 34 -8.73 -2.55 16.64
N ALA A 35 -9.63 -2.59 15.65
CA ALA A 35 -9.47 -1.85 14.38
C ALA A 35 -9.34 -0.32 14.60
N TRP A 36 -10.02 0.21 15.61
CA TRP A 36 -9.88 1.63 15.98
C TRP A 36 -8.48 1.94 16.53
N GLN A 37 -7.94 1.06 17.38
CA GLN A 37 -6.60 1.22 17.96
C GLN A 37 -5.52 1.17 16.88
N ILE A 38 -5.65 0.23 15.92
CA ILE A 38 -4.75 0.16 14.76
C ILE A 38 -4.79 1.46 13.96
N LEU A 39 -5.99 1.99 13.67
CA LEU A 39 -6.15 3.24 12.94
C LEU A 39 -5.51 4.42 13.70
N LEU A 40 -5.78 4.53 15.00
CA LEU A 40 -5.23 5.59 15.85
C LEU A 40 -3.71 5.56 15.87
N ASN A 41 -3.10 4.41 16.16
CA ASN A 41 -1.65 4.26 16.19
C ASN A 41 -1.03 4.56 14.81
N THR A 42 -1.69 4.18 13.72
CA THR A 42 -1.22 4.51 12.37
C THR A 42 -1.25 6.01 12.08
N ILE A 43 -2.31 6.71 12.50
CA ILE A 43 -2.42 8.17 12.35
C ILE A 43 -1.37 8.89 13.21
N LEU A 44 -1.10 8.39 14.42
CA LEU A 44 -0.04 8.92 15.28
C LEU A 44 1.34 8.69 14.66
N ALA A 45 1.60 7.51 14.11
CA ALA A 45 2.85 7.19 13.42
C ALA A 45 3.08 8.12 12.22
N LEU A 46 2.07 8.32 11.37
CA LEU A 46 2.14 9.22 10.21
C LEU A 46 2.26 10.69 10.63
N GLY A 47 1.60 11.08 11.72
CA GLY A 47 1.71 12.41 12.28
C GLY A 47 3.12 12.68 12.82
N ALA A 48 3.71 11.74 13.55
CA ALA A 48 5.09 11.82 14.05
C ALA A 48 6.09 11.88 12.87
N TRP A 49 5.94 11.00 11.88
CA TRP A 49 6.77 11.02 10.67
C TRP A 49 6.68 12.37 9.93
N SER A 50 5.49 12.98 9.88
CA SER A 50 5.30 14.27 9.21
C SER A 50 5.90 15.46 9.94
N ILE A 51 6.14 15.38 11.25
CA ILE A 51 6.77 16.45 12.02
C ILE A 51 8.28 16.53 11.68
N GLY A 52 8.86 15.44 11.17
CA GLY A 52 10.25 15.43 10.68
C GLY A 52 11.28 15.60 11.79
N ASP A 53 10.94 15.29 13.03
CA ASP A 53 11.90 15.27 14.12
C ASP A 53 12.72 13.98 14.04
N ASP A 54 13.86 14.06 13.33
CA ASP A 54 14.79 12.96 13.04
C ASP A 54 15.28 12.21 14.30
N ASN A 55 15.08 12.78 15.48
CA ASN A 55 15.56 12.23 16.75
C ASN A 55 14.51 11.41 17.51
N SER A 56 13.29 11.26 16.97
CA SER A 56 12.19 10.59 17.65
C SER A 56 11.76 9.32 16.91
N ASP A 57 12.22 8.15 17.39
CA ASP A 57 11.74 6.82 16.95
C ASP A 57 10.25 6.56 17.30
N LEU A 58 9.51 7.61 17.66
CA LEU A 58 8.11 7.56 18.04
C LEU A 58 7.23 7.06 16.89
N ASP A 59 7.53 7.43 15.64
CA ASP A 59 6.83 6.91 14.47
C ASP A 59 6.98 5.38 14.35
N ILE A 60 8.17 4.87 14.64
CA ILE A 60 8.47 3.43 14.68
C ILE A 60 7.71 2.77 15.84
N THR A 61 7.71 3.34 17.04
CA THR A 61 6.99 2.79 18.19
C THR A 61 5.49 2.67 17.90
N PHE A 62 4.84 3.74 17.42
CA PHE A 62 3.42 3.68 17.07
C PHE A 62 3.13 2.70 15.94
N TYR A 63 4.03 2.58 14.95
CA TYR A 63 3.90 1.59 13.89
C TYR A 63 4.02 0.14 14.42
N GLN A 64 4.92 -0.12 15.37
CA GLN A 64 5.05 -1.44 16.00
C GLN A 64 3.79 -1.81 16.80
N GLU A 65 3.24 -0.87 17.57
CA GLU A 65 1.98 -1.04 18.30
C GLU A 65 0.82 -1.33 17.33
N ALA A 66 0.70 -0.56 16.24
CA ALA A 66 -0.30 -0.81 15.21
C ALA A 66 -0.19 -2.23 14.62
N ARG A 67 1.04 -2.73 14.39
CA ARG A 67 1.28 -4.10 13.90
C ARG A 67 0.95 -5.16 14.93
N SER A 68 1.27 -4.94 16.20
CA SER A 68 0.94 -5.86 17.30
C SER A 68 -0.57 -6.08 17.38
N HIS A 69 -1.36 -4.99 17.37
CA HIS A 69 -2.82 -5.08 17.31
C HIS A 69 -3.31 -5.75 16.02
N LEU A 70 -2.65 -5.52 14.89
CA LEU A 70 -3.02 -6.15 13.63
C LEU A 70 -2.81 -7.67 13.64
N GLN A 71 -1.82 -8.17 14.37
CA GLN A 71 -1.60 -9.61 14.56
C GLN A 71 -2.63 -10.25 15.50
N GLN A 72 -3.16 -9.47 16.45
CA GLN A 72 -4.20 -9.93 17.38
C GLN A 72 -5.59 -9.95 16.73
N VAL A 73 -5.82 -9.11 15.73
CA VAL A 73 -7.06 -9.12 14.96
C VAL A 73 -7.03 -10.25 13.94
N SER A 74 -8.11 -11.04 13.86
CA SER A 74 -8.31 -11.95 12.73
C SER A 74 -8.70 -11.16 11.46
N VAL A 75 -7.71 -10.47 10.89
CA VAL A 75 -7.86 -9.59 9.71
C VAL A 75 -8.46 -10.33 8.51
N PHE A 76 -8.30 -11.66 8.46
CA PHE A 76 -8.86 -12.51 7.42
C PHE A 76 -10.34 -12.88 7.65
N GLU A 77 -10.81 -12.86 8.89
CA GLU A 77 -12.17 -13.29 9.26
C GLU A 77 -13.13 -12.09 9.37
N THR A 78 -12.61 -10.92 9.77
CA THR A 78 -13.43 -9.73 10.02
C THR A 78 -13.14 -8.61 9.02
N GLY A 79 -14.08 -8.36 8.11
CA GLY A 79 -14.03 -7.19 7.22
C GLY A 79 -14.64 -5.94 7.88
N ASN A 80 -13.83 -4.92 8.16
CA ASN A 80 -14.29 -3.64 8.69
C ASN A 80 -13.75 -2.46 7.85
N LEU A 81 -14.58 -1.42 7.64
CA LEU A 81 -14.18 -0.18 6.97
C LEU A 81 -13.00 0.50 7.68
N THR A 82 -13.02 0.52 9.01
CA THR A 82 -11.94 1.09 9.83
C THR A 82 -10.62 0.34 9.61
N LEU A 83 -10.69 -0.99 9.45
CA LEU A 83 -9.53 -1.83 9.23
C LEU A 83 -8.93 -1.63 7.83
N ILE A 84 -9.79 -1.51 6.80
CA ILE A 84 -9.36 -1.18 5.44
C ILE A 84 -8.63 0.17 5.44
N LEU A 85 -9.20 1.18 6.09
CA LEU A 85 -8.59 2.50 6.22
C LEU A 85 -7.25 2.44 6.92
N ALA A 86 -7.15 1.71 8.04
CA ALA A 86 -5.92 1.54 8.79
C ALA A 86 -4.83 0.86 7.93
N LEU A 87 -5.17 -0.19 7.20
CA LEU A 87 -4.25 -0.90 6.30
C LEU A 87 -3.80 -0.05 5.12
N LEU A 88 -4.69 0.78 4.56
CA LEU A 88 -4.35 1.70 3.49
C LEU A 88 -3.31 2.73 3.97
N LEU A 89 -3.49 3.27 5.18
CA LEU A 89 -2.55 4.21 5.79
C LEU A 89 -1.23 3.52 6.16
N LEU A 90 -1.26 2.31 6.75
CA LEU A 90 -0.07 1.51 7.04
C LEU A 90 0.72 1.16 5.78
N SER A 91 0.03 0.86 4.69
CA SER A 91 0.66 0.63 3.39
C SER A 91 1.45 1.85 2.93
N ASN A 92 0.87 3.05 3.03
CA ASN A 92 1.54 4.26 2.63
C ASN A 92 2.74 4.59 3.55
N TYR A 93 2.56 4.44 4.86
CA TYR A 93 3.66 4.58 5.82
C TYR A 93 4.84 3.64 5.52
N ALA A 94 4.55 2.36 5.27
CA ALA A 94 5.58 1.36 4.96
C ALA A 94 6.34 1.71 3.67
N GLN A 95 5.66 2.25 2.65
CA GLN A 95 6.30 2.74 1.43
C GLN A 95 7.22 3.93 1.72
N LYS A 96 6.78 4.90 2.53
CA LYS A 96 7.58 6.06 2.93
C LYS A 96 8.84 5.69 3.72
N ARG A 97 8.82 4.61 4.49
CA ARG A 97 9.98 4.07 5.22
C ARG A 97 10.81 3.07 4.40
N ASN A 98 10.76 3.13 3.06
CA ASN A 98 11.51 2.27 2.15
C ASN A 98 11.27 0.75 2.34
N LYS A 99 10.05 0.35 2.74
CA LYS A 99 9.62 -1.06 2.85
C LYS A 99 8.50 -1.36 1.84
N PRO A 100 8.80 -1.31 0.52
CA PRO A 100 7.77 -1.42 -0.53
C PRO A 100 7.04 -2.77 -0.52
N ASN A 101 7.74 -3.88 -0.25
CA ASN A 101 7.13 -5.21 -0.17
C ASN A 101 6.06 -5.30 0.93
N THR A 102 6.36 -4.74 2.11
CA THR A 102 5.41 -4.68 3.23
C THR A 102 4.22 -3.77 2.88
N GLY A 103 4.49 -2.62 2.28
CA GLY A 103 3.44 -1.71 1.80
C GLY A 103 2.51 -2.37 0.79
N TRP A 104 3.05 -3.11 -0.17
CA TRP A 104 2.28 -3.84 -1.17
C TRP A 104 1.40 -4.94 -0.58
N ASN A 105 1.91 -5.67 0.42
CA ASN A 105 1.14 -6.70 1.12
C ASN A 105 -0.06 -6.10 1.87
N PHE A 106 0.15 -5.00 2.60
CA PHE A 106 -0.94 -4.30 3.29
C PHE A 106 -1.97 -3.75 2.30
N LEU A 107 -1.53 -3.18 1.18
CA LEU A 107 -2.42 -2.69 0.13
C LEU A 107 -3.25 -3.81 -0.49
N GLY A 108 -2.62 -4.94 -0.83
CA GLY A 108 -3.30 -6.11 -1.38
C GLY A 108 -4.35 -6.65 -0.42
N LEU A 109 -4.06 -6.65 0.89
CA LEU A 109 -5.03 -7.04 1.92
C LEU A 109 -6.20 -6.04 2.01
N ALA A 110 -5.92 -4.74 2.02
CA ALA A 110 -6.95 -3.70 2.02
C ALA A 110 -7.88 -3.80 0.79
N VAL A 111 -7.32 -4.01 -0.40
CA VAL A 111 -8.09 -4.19 -1.65
C VAL A 111 -8.95 -5.44 -1.60
N ARG A 112 -8.41 -6.58 -1.14
CA ARG A 112 -9.18 -7.82 -0.99
C ARG A 112 -10.35 -7.63 -0.04
N MET A 113 -10.13 -7.03 1.13
CA MET A 113 -11.22 -6.74 2.07
C MET A 113 -12.24 -5.75 1.50
N ALA A 114 -11.80 -4.72 0.78
CA ALA A 114 -12.70 -3.76 0.14
C ALA A 114 -13.59 -4.46 -0.92
N MET A 115 -13.04 -5.41 -1.67
CA MET A 115 -13.82 -6.26 -2.58
C MET A 115 -14.79 -7.18 -1.84
N SER A 116 -14.33 -7.87 -0.79
CA SER A 116 -15.16 -8.76 0.04
C SER A 116 -16.35 -8.03 0.68
N LEU A 117 -16.15 -6.78 1.12
CA LEU A 117 -17.22 -5.93 1.66
C LEU A 117 -18.09 -5.25 0.60
N GLY A 118 -17.79 -5.46 -0.69
CA GLY A 118 -18.57 -4.89 -1.78
C GLY A 118 -18.40 -3.38 -2.00
N LEU A 119 -17.32 -2.75 -1.51
CA LEU A 119 -17.10 -1.31 -1.70
C LEU A 119 -16.97 -0.89 -3.17
N HIS A 120 -16.67 -1.84 -4.05
CA HIS A 120 -16.58 -1.67 -5.50
C HIS A 120 -17.95 -1.57 -6.20
N LYS A 121 -19.06 -1.83 -5.49
CA LYS A 121 -20.43 -1.78 -6.04
C LYS A 121 -21.25 -0.77 -5.24
N GLU A 122 -21.80 0.24 -5.92
CA GLU A 122 -22.82 1.12 -5.34
C GLU A 122 -24.21 0.58 -5.67
N PHE A 123 -24.92 0.07 -4.67
CA PHE A 123 -26.29 -0.42 -4.87
C PHE A 123 -27.29 0.72 -4.64
N PRO A 124 -28.22 0.98 -5.59
CA PRO A 124 -29.18 2.08 -5.49
C PRO A 124 -30.26 1.91 -4.39
N GLY A 125 -30.20 0.85 -3.56
CA GLY A 125 -31.15 0.58 -2.47
C GLY A 125 -30.56 0.55 -1.06
N TRP A 126 -29.29 0.87 -0.86
CA TRP A 126 -28.68 0.84 0.48
C TRP A 126 -29.18 2.00 1.35
N LYS A 127 -29.91 1.66 2.44
CA LYS A 127 -30.29 2.56 3.55
C LYS A 127 -29.08 2.88 4.45
N ILE A 128 -28.00 3.37 3.86
CA ILE A 128 -26.82 3.86 4.59
C ILE A 128 -26.81 5.38 4.58
N SER A 129 -26.21 5.99 5.61
CA SER A 129 -26.04 7.44 5.62
C SER A 129 -25.16 7.90 4.46
N LEU A 130 -25.41 9.12 3.97
CA LEU A 130 -24.61 9.73 2.90
C LEU A 130 -23.12 9.75 3.27
N LEU A 131 -22.79 10.05 4.53
CA LEU A 131 -21.42 10.02 5.04
C LEU A 131 -20.77 8.64 4.90
N GLN A 132 -21.47 7.56 5.27
CA GLN A 132 -20.94 6.20 5.13
C GLN A 132 -20.76 5.79 3.68
N ARG A 133 -21.63 6.25 2.77
CA ARG A 133 -21.45 6.03 1.33
C ARG A 133 -20.18 6.72 0.83
N GLU A 134 -19.92 7.94 1.26
CA GLU A 134 -18.79 8.70 0.74
C GLU A 134 -17.48 8.18 1.30
N MET A 135 -17.46 7.74 2.55
CA MET A 135 -16.29 7.05 3.13
C MET A 135 -15.97 5.76 2.38
N ARG A 136 -16.96 4.94 2.02
CA ARG A 136 -16.75 3.72 1.22
C ARG A 136 -16.17 4.04 -0.16
N ARG A 137 -16.75 5.03 -0.84
CA ARG A 137 -16.29 5.47 -2.16
C ARG A 137 -14.85 5.99 -2.10
N ARG A 138 -14.54 6.85 -1.13
CA ARG A 138 -13.18 7.39 -0.92
C ARG A 138 -12.16 6.31 -0.60
N LEU A 139 -12.51 5.32 0.22
CA LEU A 139 -11.63 4.20 0.54
C LEU A 139 -11.34 3.35 -0.69
N TRP A 140 -12.36 3.04 -1.49
CA TRP A 140 -12.17 2.28 -2.72
C TRP A 140 -11.24 3.00 -3.70
N TRP A 141 -11.55 4.26 -4.04
CA TRP A 141 -10.71 5.04 -4.94
C TRP A 141 -9.32 5.31 -4.35
N GLY A 142 -9.20 5.45 -3.04
CA GLY A 142 -7.91 5.57 -2.34
C GLY A 142 -7.03 4.34 -2.50
N CYS A 143 -7.61 3.15 -2.36
CA CYS A 143 -6.92 1.88 -2.65
C CYS A 143 -6.46 1.80 -4.11
N VAL A 144 -7.32 2.18 -5.07
CA VAL A 144 -6.99 2.18 -6.50
C VAL A 144 -5.86 3.18 -6.80
N TYR A 145 -5.94 4.39 -6.25
CA TYR A 145 -4.94 5.43 -6.43
C TYR A 145 -3.57 4.99 -5.88
N ILE A 146 -3.50 4.52 -4.63
CA ILE A 146 -2.24 4.05 -4.03
C ILE A 146 -1.71 2.82 -4.78
N ARG A 147 -2.59 1.94 -5.27
CA ARG A 147 -2.19 0.79 -6.11
C ARG A 147 -1.59 1.21 -7.42
N GLN A 148 -2.14 2.23 -8.07
CA GLN A 148 -1.58 2.74 -9.31
C GLN A 148 -0.22 3.42 -9.08
N TRP A 149 -0.12 4.29 -8.08
CA TRP A 149 1.14 4.94 -7.70
C TRP A 149 2.23 3.96 -7.28
N CYS A 150 1.89 2.93 -6.51
CA CYS A 150 2.84 1.92 -6.10
C CYS A 150 3.18 0.95 -7.25
N GLY A 151 2.19 0.61 -8.07
CA GLY A 151 2.36 -0.23 -9.26
C GLY A 151 3.35 0.39 -10.25
N GLU A 152 3.26 1.69 -10.49
CA GLU A 152 4.20 2.45 -11.33
C GLU A 152 5.63 2.41 -10.85
N ASN A 153 5.83 2.48 -9.54
CA ASN A 153 7.16 2.37 -8.95
C ASN A 153 7.68 0.92 -8.86
N LEU A 154 6.80 -0.09 -8.79
CA LEU A 154 7.20 -1.50 -8.83
C LEU A 154 7.51 -1.98 -10.26
N TRP A 155 6.71 -1.65 -11.28
CA TRP A 155 7.00 -2.07 -12.66
C TRP A 155 8.16 -1.29 -13.29
N ALA A 156 8.48 -0.10 -12.80
CA ALA A 156 9.74 0.58 -13.13
C ALA A 156 10.97 -0.11 -12.49
N ALA A 157 10.81 -0.76 -11.33
CA ALA A 157 11.87 -1.49 -10.64
C ALA A 157 12.03 -2.95 -11.13
N TYR A 158 11.01 -3.52 -11.76
CA TYR A 158 11.07 -4.83 -12.40
C TYR A 158 10.91 -4.65 -13.92
N PRO A 159 12.01 -4.52 -14.70
CA PRO A 159 11.96 -4.73 -16.14
C PRO A 159 11.67 -6.21 -16.38
N LEU A 160 10.41 -6.61 -16.22
CA LEU A 160 9.88 -7.80 -16.86
C LEU A 160 9.88 -7.48 -18.34
N THR A 161 10.93 -7.93 -19.01
CA THR A 161 11.01 -8.12 -20.44
C THR A 161 9.64 -8.52 -20.98
N ARG A 162 8.94 -7.55 -21.58
CA ARG A 162 7.94 -7.84 -22.60
C ARG A 162 8.66 -8.77 -23.58
N GLY A 163 8.21 -10.01 -23.65
CA GLY A 163 8.74 -10.97 -24.61
C GLY A 163 8.69 -10.36 -26.00
N GLN A 164 9.87 -10.20 -26.61
CA GLN A 164 9.99 -10.44 -28.04
C GLN A 164 9.76 -11.94 -28.23
N CYS A 165 8.52 -12.32 -28.47
CA CYS A 165 8.23 -13.57 -29.15
C CYS A 165 8.78 -13.45 -30.58
N HIS A 166 10.01 -13.87 -30.82
CA HIS A 166 10.49 -14.23 -32.15
C HIS A 166 10.78 -15.73 -32.16
N GLY A 167 9.72 -16.50 -32.41
CA GLY A 167 9.83 -17.92 -32.74
C GLY A 167 9.20 -18.17 -34.10
N CYS A 168 9.89 -17.81 -35.19
CA CYS A 168 9.88 -18.53 -36.47
C CYS A 168 10.77 -17.80 -37.50
N GLU A 169 12.03 -18.21 -37.61
CA GLU A 169 12.67 -18.32 -38.92
C GLU A 169 13.72 -19.42 -38.84
N THR A 170 13.29 -20.61 -39.22
CA THR A 170 14.14 -21.68 -39.68
C THR A 170 14.94 -21.18 -40.88
N ARG A 171 16.26 -21.41 -40.92
CA ARG A 171 16.95 -22.16 -41.98
C ARG A 171 18.47 -22.00 -41.89
N SER A 172 19.12 -23.16 -41.71
CA SER A 172 20.50 -23.53 -42.03
C SER A 172 21.40 -22.47 -42.70
N GLN A 173 22.59 -22.27 -42.13
CA GLN A 173 23.88 -22.50 -42.81
C GLN A 173 25.06 -22.18 -41.86
N HIS A 174 25.51 -23.19 -41.12
CA HIS A 174 26.91 -23.23 -40.70
C HIS A 174 27.41 -24.67 -40.85
N SER A 175 27.90 -24.94 -42.06
CA SER A 175 28.72 -26.11 -42.36
C SER A 175 29.77 -25.71 -43.40
N ARG A 176 31.03 -25.82 -42.97
CA ARG A 176 32.27 -25.97 -43.73
C ARG A 176 32.91 -24.72 -44.37
N ARG A 177 34.02 -24.33 -43.75
CA ARG A 177 35.43 -24.41 -44.23
C ARG A 177 36.23 -23.39 -43.42
N GLY A 178 37.42 -23.63 -42.89
CA GLY A 178 38.36 -24.73 -43.00
C GLY A 178 39.61 -24.31 -42.24
N SER A 179 40.25 -25.28 -41.62
CA SER A 179 41.57 -25.29 -40.98
C SER A 179 42.70 -24.63 -41.78
N HIS A 180 43.60 -23.92 -41.08
CA HIS A 180 45.07 -23.88 -41.26
C HIS A 180 45.66 -23.20 -40.01
N ILE A 181 46.24 -23.91 -39.03
CA ILE A 181 47.60 -24.50 -38.94
C ILE A 181 48.73 -23.45 -38.96
N ASN A 182 49.33 -23.32 -37.76
CA ASN A 182 50.75 -23.14 -37.37
C ASN A 182 51.54 -21.83 -37.60
N ASP A 183 51.99 -21.30 -36.45
CA ASP A 183 53.40 -21.26 -35.99
C ASP A 183 54.37 -20.29 -36.68
N HIS A 184 54.86 -19.29 -35.92
CA HIS A 184 56.29 -19.09 -35.61
C HIS A 184 56.63 -17.68 -35.10
N ARG A 185 57.50 -17.65 -34.06
CA ARG A 185 58.63 -16.71 -33.75
C ARG A 185 58.36 -15.19 -33.77
N ALA A 186 59.10 -14.32 -33.09
CA ALA A 186 60.10 -14.27 -32.04
C ALA A 186 60.41 -12.76 -31.88
N THR A 187 60.86 -12.35 -30.69
CA THR A 187 61.76 -11.20 -30.44
C THR A 187 61.44 -9.84 -31.07
N HIS A 188 61.09 -8.86 -30.23
CA HIS A 188 62.04 -7.78 -29.87
C HIS A 188 61.57 -7.06 -28.60
#